data_AF-A0A1D6JRT3-F1
#
_entry.id   AF-A0A1D6JRT3-F1
#
_cell.length_a   1.000
_cell.length_b   1.000
_cell.length_c   1.000
_cell.angle_alpha   90.00
_cell.angle_beta   90.00
_cell.angle_gamma   90.00
#
_symmetry.space_group_name_H-M   'P 1'
#
loop_
_entity.id
_entity.type
_entity.pdbx_description
1 polymer ?
#
loop_
_entity_poly.entity_id
_entity_poly.type
_entity_poly.pdbx_seq_one_letter_code
_entity_poly.pdbx_strand_id
1 'polypeptide(L)'
;MARGARFLLVLALLAALLAVVLQLYRHRKPRLWMVEELSVYNGTNEELPILLAILGSVFDVTKGRSHYGPGGGYHHFAGRDASRAFVSGNFTGDGLTDSLQGLSSSECRIKAFTDFTFSLYSANIFDMMDFQFCQVNSVVDWRKFYFERYIFAGKLIGRYYDSEGNPTKYLKGVEVKAKRGTQLLEKQKSDEAKIPGCNSKWSQQEGGEVSILVPSPFFLTHGFISCC
;
A
#
# COMPACT_ATOMS: atom_id res chain seq x y z
N MET A 1 11.01 32.67 -55.25
CA MET A 1 11.86 32.59 -54.04
C MET A 1 11.07 32.53 -52.72
N ALA A 2 10.00 33.31 -52.52
CA ALA A 2 9.27 33.36 -51.24
C ALA A 2 8.56 32.06 -50.77
N ARG A 3 8.13 31.18 -51.70
CA ARG A 3 7.47 29.90 -51.34
C ARG A 3 8.43 28.89 -50.70
N GLY A 4 9.70 28.87 -51.12
CA GLY A 4 10.73 28.02 -50.52
C GLY A 4 11.07 28.44 -49.09
N ALA A 5 11.16 29.75 -48.83
CA ALA A 5 11.42 30.29 -47.49
C ALA A 5 10.29 29.96 -46.50
N ARG A 6 9.02 30.04 -46.93
CA ARG A 6 7.87 29.66 -46.09
C ARG A 6 7.86 28.17 -45.76
N PHE A 7 8.19 27.31 -46.73
CA PHE A 7 8.26 25.87 -46.50
C PHE A 7 9.38 25.50 -45.51
N LEU A 8 10.56 26.11 -45.65
CA LEU A 8 11.67 25.92 -44.71
C LEU A 8 11.36 26.43 -43.30
N LEU A 9 10.67 27.56 -43.18
CA LEU A 9 10.20 28.07 -41.88
C LEU A 9 9.21 27.13 -41.21
N VAL A 10 8.25 26.57 -41.96
CA VAL A 10 7.29 25.60 -41.43
C VAL A 10 7.99 24.33 -40.96
N LEU A 11 8.92 23.78 -41.76
CA LEU A 11 9.70 22.61 -41.36
C LEU A 11 10.55 22.88 -40.10
N ALA A 12 11.19 24.05 -40.01
CA ALA A 12 11.98 24.43 -38.83
C ALA A 12 11.12 24.56 -37.57
N LEU A 13 9.92 25.15 -37.67
CA LEU A 13 8.98 25.26 -36.56
C LEU A 13 8.44 23.89 -36.12
N LEU A 14 8.15 22.99 -37.07
CA LEU A 14 7.73 21.61 -36.77
C LEU A 14 8.86 20.82 -36.08
N ALA A 15 10.10 20.96 -36.54
CA ALA A 15 11.26 20.32 -35.92
C ALA A 15 11.50 20.85 -34.50
N ALA A 16 11.39 22.17 -34.28
CA ALA A 16 11.50 22.78 -32.96
C ALA A 16 10.38 22.31 -32.02
N LEU A 17 9.14 22.27 -32.50
CA LEU A 17 8.00 21.74 -31.74
C LEU A 17 8.21 20.27 -31.37
N LEU A 18 8.65 19.44 -32.32
CA LEU A 18 8.97 18.04 -32.08
C LEU A 18 10.09 17.89 -31.04
N ALA A 19 11.15 18.68 -31.13
CA ALA A 19 12.24 18.68 -30.15
C ALA A 19 11.75 19.06 -28.73
N VAL A 20 10.92 20.11 -28.62
CA VAL A 20 10.30 20.50 -27.34
C VAL A 20 9.41 19.37 -26.80
N VAL A 21 8.57 18.75 -27.63
CA VAL A 21 7.72 17.62 -27.23
C VAL A 21 8.57 16.43 -26.76
N LEU A 22 9.64 16.09 -27.48
CA LEU A 22 10.57 15.02 -27.09
C LEU A 22 11.30 15.35 -25.79
N GLN A 23 11.69 16.60 -25.58
CA GLN A 23 12.35 17.05 -24.36
C GLN A 23 11.40 17.00 -23.16
N LEU A 24 10.15 17.43 -23.33
CA LEU A 24 9.09 17.29 -22.32
C LEU A 24 8.78 15.82 -22.03
N TYR A 25 8.70 14.98 -23.06
CA TYR A 25 8.50 13.53 -22.91
C TYR A 25 9.65 12.88 -22.13
N ARG A 26 10.90 13.26 -22.43
CA ARG A 26 12.09 12.80 -21.72
C ARG A 26 12.09 13.23 -20.25
N HIS A 27 11.65 14.45 -19.93
CA HIS A 27 11.51 14.91 -18.54
C HIS A 27 10.33 14.30 -17.79
N ARG A 28 9.31 13.80 -18.49
CA ARG A 28 8.20 13.08 -17.84
C ARG A 28 8.52 11.62 -17.50
N LYS A 29 9.52 11.01 -18.13
CA LYS A 29 9.89 9.63 -17.78
C LYS A 29 10.57 9.61 -16.41
N PRO A 30 10.04 8.85 -15.44
CA PRO A 30 10.70 8.66 -14.15
C PRO A 30 12.09 8.06 -14.34
N ARG A 31 13.05 8.47 -13.49
CA ARG A 31 14.35 7.80 -13.41
C ARG A 31 14.15 6.32 -13.05
N LEU A 32 14.92 5.46 -13.69
CA LEU A 32 14.96 4.04 -13.36
C LEU A 32 16.20 3.77 -12.52
N TRP A 33 16.05 2.91 -11.51
CA TRP A 33 17.09 2.55 -10.55
C TRP A 33 17.35 1.05 -10.65
N MET A 34 18.61 0.66 -10.56
CA MET A 34 19.00 -0.74 -10.31
C MET A 34 19.11 -0.98 -8.80
N VAL A 35 19.01 -2.24 -8.38
CA VAL A 35 19.07 -2.61 -6.95
C VAL A 35 20.44 -2.24 -6.35
N GLU A 36 21.51 -2.53 -7.08
CA GLU A 36 22.89 -2.25 -6.68
C GLU A 36 23.12 -0.75 -6.60
N GLU A 37 22.60 0.01 -7.56
CA GLU A 37 22.67 1.47 -7.57
C GLU A 37 21.91 2.08 -6.38
N LEU A 38 20.69 1.61 -6.11
CA LEU A 38 19.87 2.07 -5.00
C LEU A 38 20.56 1.83 -3.65
N SER A 39 21.29 0.72 -3.51
CA SER A 39 21.94 0.31 -2.25
C SER A 39 22.98 1.30 -1.71
N VAL A 40 23.54 2.14 -2.59
CA VAL A 40 24.48 3.20 -2.22
C VAL A 40 23.81 4.31 -1.41
N TYR A 41 22.49 4.50 -1.57
CA TYR A 41 21.70 5.56 -0.93
C TYR A 41 21.09 5.11 0.40
N ASN A 42 21.89 4.44 1.22
CA ASN A 42 21.50 3.89 2.52
C ASN A 42 21.65 4.90 3.69
N GLY A 43 22.16 6.10 3.41
CA GLY A 43 22.36 7.16 4.40
C GLY A 43 23.67 7.11 5.19
N THR A 44 24.58 6.16 4.94
CA THR A 44 25.91 6.14 5.56
C THR A 44 26.81 7.27 5.06
N ASN A 45 26.59 7.73 3.82
CA ASN A 45 27.21 8.93 3.28
C ASN A 45 26.28 10.13 3.51
N GLU A 46 26.78 11.17 4.19
CA GLU A 46 25.99 12.38 4.47
C GLU A 46 25.79 13.28 3.24
N GLU A 47 26.65 13.17 2.24
CA GLU A 47 26.54 13.93 0.99
C GLU A 47 25.48 13.38 0.04
N LEU A 48 25.02 12.14 0.28
CA LEU A 48 24.01 11.48 -0.53
C LEU A 48 22.63 11.54 0.13
N PRO A 49 21.55 11.60 -0.68
CA PRO A 49 20.21 11.42 -0.16
C PRO A 49 20.01 9.98 0.35
N ILE A 50 19.00 9.80 1.19
CA ILE A 50 18.56 8.49 1.67
C ILE A 50 17.37 8.09 0.82
N LEU A 51 17.49 6.98 0.09
CA LEU A 51 16.43 6.47 -0.77
C LEU A 51 15.87 5.17 -0.21
N LEU A 52 14.60 4.88 -0.48
CA LEU A 52 14.03 3.53 -0.30
C LEU A 52 12.94 3.29 -1.34
N ALA A 53 12.61 2.02 -1.60
CA ALA A 53 11.55 1.64 -2.52
C ALA A 53 10.36 0.97 -1.81
N ILE A 54 9.14 1.24 -2.30
CA ILE A 54 7.91 0.56 -1.90
C ILE A 54 7.09 0.23 -3.14
N LEU A 55 6.82 -1.06 -3.34
CA LEU A 55 6.32 -1.68 -4.57
C LEU A 55 7.07 -1.17 -5.81
N GLY A 56 8.40 -1.07 -5.69
CA GLY A 56 9.29 -0.55 -6.72
C GLY A 56 9.19 0.95 -6.99
N SER A 57 8.34 1.71 -6.30
CA SER A 57 8.40 3.18 -6.35
C SER A 57 9.47 3.68 -5.40
N VAL A 58 10.43 4.46 -5.90
CA VAL A 58 11.59 4.97 -5.13
C VAL A 58 11.27 6.35 -4.58
N PHE A 59 11.56 6.57 -3.30
CA PHE A 59 11.31 7.81 -2.58
C PHE A 59 12.58 8.32 -1.93
N ASP A 60 12.78 9.63 -1.97
CA ASP A 60 13.78 10.33 -1.16
C ASP A 60 13.20 10.60 0.23
N VAL A 61 13.78 9.92 1.21
CA VAL A 61 13.40 9.97 2.62
C VAL A 61 14.40 10.75 3.48
N THR A 62 15.26 11.56 2.85
CA THR A 62 16.28 12.36 3.54
C THR A 62 15.68 13.31 4.59
N LYS A 63 14.45 13.81 4.37
CA LYS A 63 13.71 14.60 5.37
C LYS A 63 13.52 13.86 6.70
N GLY A 64 13.49 12.53 6.67
CA GLY A 64 13.40 11.65 7.83
C GLY A 64 14.74 11.05 8.26
N ARG A 65 15.88 11.71 8.03
CA ARG A 65 17.22 11.17 8.33
C ARG A 65 17.40 10.68 9.77
N SER A 66 16.72 11.24 10.77
CA SER A 66 16.72 10.71 12.14
C SER A 66 16.14 9.30 12.28
N HIS A 67 15.25 8.91 11.34
CA HIS A 67 14.60 7.60 11.33
C HIS A 67 15.28 6.62 10.37
N TYR A 68 15.70 7.08 9.19
CA TYR A 68 16.25 6.22 8.12
C TYR A 68 17.78 6.28 8.00
N GLY A 69 18.43 7.28 8.58
CA GLY A 69 19.88 7.38 8.63
C GLY A 69 20.49 6.42 9.65
N PRO A 70 21.83 6.28 9.67
CA PRO A 70 22.54 5.41 10.60
C PRO A 70 22.11 5.65 12.06
N GLY A 71 21.80 4.57 12.78
CA GLY A 71 21.29 4.62 14.16
C GLY A 71 19.78 4.86 14.30
N GLY A 72 19.08 5.18 13.20
CA GLY A 72 17.63 5.31 13.17
C GLY A 72 16.90 3.97 13.17
N GLY A 73 15.72 3.91 13.79
CA GLY A 73 14.94 2.67 13.93
C GLY A 73 14.47 2.06 12.60
N TYR A 74 14.42 2.85 11.52
CA TYR A 74 14.03 2.42 10.17
C TYR A 74 15.21 2.40 9.19
N HIS A 75 16.45 2.48 9.68
CA HIS A 75 17.66 2.50 8.85
C HIS A 75 17.77 1.30 7.91
N HIS A 76 17.27 0.14 8.34
CA HIS A 76 17.31 -1.09 7.57
C HIS A 76 16.50 -1.05 6.25
N PHE A 77 15.63 -0.06 6.05
CA PHE A 77 14.95 0.17 4.76
C PHE A 77 15.75 1.00 3.76
N ALA A 78 16.75 1.74 4.24
CA ALA A 78 17.50 2.66 3.42
C ALA A 78 18.33 1.89 2.36
N GLY A 79 18.28 2.38 1.13
CA GLY A 79 18.93 1.80 -0.05
C GLY A 79 18.29 0.51 -0.57
N ARG A 80 17.06 0.15 -0.16
CA ARG A 80 16.46 -1.16 -0.47
C ARG A 80 15.00 -1.07 -0.88
N ASP A 81 14.46 -2.17 -1.40
CA ASP A 81 13.02 -2.37 -1.54
C ASP A 81 12.40 -2.87 -0.23
N ALA A 82 11.76 -1.95 0.49
CA ALA A 82 11.14 -2.22 1.78
C ALA A 82 9.76 -2.91 1.67
N SER A 83 9.28 -3.21 0.46
CA SER A 83 7.95 -3.79 0.22
C SER A 83 7.65 -5.00 1.10
N ARG A 84 8.60 -5.93 1.22
CA ARG A 84 8.39 -7.16 2.00
C ARG A 84 8.26 -6.90 3.49
N ALA A 85 9.06 -6.00 4.02
CA ALA A 85 9.03 -5.67 5.44
C ALA A 85 7.70 -4.97 5.81
N PHE A 86 7.19 -4.09 4.94
CA PHE A 86 5.86 -3.51 5.11
C PHE A 86 4.73 -4.54 5.03
N VAL A 87 4.86 -5.57 4.19
CA VAL A 87 3.87 -6.67 4.07
C VAL A 87 3.89 -7.60 5.27
N SER A 88 5.08 -7.99 5.74
CA SER A 88 5.24 -8.96 6.82
C SER A 88 5.12 -8.36 8.23
N GLY A 89 5.29 -7.04 8.38
CA GLY A 89 5.45 -6.42 9.69
C GLY A 89 6.69 -6.91 10.45
N ASN A 90 7.56 -7.67 9.79
CA ASN A 90 8.83 -8.13 10.33
C ASN A 90 9.95 -7.20 9.86
N PHE A 91 10.46 -6.39 10.78
CA PHE A 91 11.50 -5.39 10.53
C PHE A 91 12.90 -5.89 10.92
N THR A 92 13.07 -7.18 11.20
CA THR A 92 14.35 -7.79 11.61
C THR A 92 14.79 -8.89 10.65
N GLY A 93 16.11 -9.06 10.48
CA GLY A 93 16.74 -10.23 9.84
C GLY A 93 16.07 -10.70 8.55
N ASP A 94 15.41 -11.85 8.63
CA ASP A 94 14.73 -12.54 7.53
C ASP A 94 13.61 -11.71 6.87
N GLY A 95 13.13 -10.64 7.52
CA GLY A 95 12.22 -9.63 6.97
C GLY A 95 12.82 -8.77 5.85
N LEU A 96 14.15 -8.60 5.85
CA LEU A 96 14.93 -7.66 5.03
C LEU A 96 15.43 -8.28 3.71
N THR A 97 14.73 -9.28 3.20
CA THR A 97 15.02 -9.91 1.91
C THR A 97 14.12 -9.34 0.82
N ASP A 98 14.64 -9.26 -0.40
CA ASP A 98 13.84 -8.90 -1.56
C ASP A 98 12.85 -10.02 -1.94
N SER A 99 13.03 -11.26 -1.46
CA SER A 99 12.21 -12.42 -1.84
C SER A 99 10.95 -12.60 -0.99
N LEU A 100 9.77 -12.64 -1.62
CA LEU A 100 8.50 -12.95 -0.93
C LEU A 100 8.26 -14.47 -0.75
N GLN A 101 9.21 -15.32 -1.15
CA GLN A 101 9.14 -16.76 -0.87
C GLN A 101 9.34 -17.00 0.63
N GLY A 102 8.53 -17.88 1.23
CA GLY A 102 8.66 -18.27 2.63
C GLY A 102 7.82 -17.46 3.63
N LEU A 103 6.99 -16.52 3.19
CA LEU A 103 6.00 -15.90 4.08
C LEU A 103 4.97 -16.95 4.50
N SER A 104 5.05 -17.39 5.76
CA SER A 104 4.09 -18.33 6.34
C SER A 104 2.82 -17.59 6.76
N SER A 105 1.69 -18.30 6.84
CA SER A 105 0.41 -17.77 7.35
C SER A 105 0.47 -17.28 8.81
N SER A 106 1.60 -17.45 9.51
CA SER A 106 1.81 -16.98 10.88
C SER A 106 2.55 -15.64 10.99
N GLU A 107 3.07 -15.08 9.89
CA GLU A 107 3.81 -13.82 9.90
C GLU A 107 2.93 -12.58 9.62
N CYS A 108 1.61 -12.75 9.53
CA CYS A 108 0.67 -11.64 9.44
C CYS A 108 0.41 -11.03 10.82
N ARG A 109 1.38 -10.27 11.34
CA ARG A 109 1.22 -9.49 12.56
C ARG A 109 1.10 -8.00 12.25
N ILE A 110 0.02 -7.58 11.58
CA ILE A 110 -0.45 -6.19 11.67
C ILE A 110 -1.96 -6.16 11.91
N LYS A 111 -2.29 -5.91 13.18
CA LYS A 111 -3.53 -5.43 13.79
C LYS A 111 -4.85 -6.20 13.53
N ALA A 112 -4.89 -7.46 13.92
CA ALA A 112 -6.10 -8.05 14.51
C ALA A 112 -5.91 -8.13 16.04
N PHE A 113 -5.80 -6.96 16.69
CA PHE A 113 -5.91 -6.86 18.14
C PHE A 113 -6.92 -5.75 18.43
N THR A 114 -7.97 -6.14 19.15
CA THR A 114 -9.36 -5.64 19.20
C THR A 114 -10.17 -6.21 18.02
N ASP A 115 -10.82 -7.37 18.10
CA ASP A 115 -11.94 -7.65 19.02
C ASP A 115 -12.06 -9.13 19.43
N PHE A 116 -12.40 -9.36 20.70
CA PHE A 116 -12.60 -10.65 21.34
C PHE A 116 -13.95 -11.34 20.95
N THR A 117 -14.64 -10.89 19.90
CA THR A 117 -16.00 -11.34 19.55
C THR A 117 -16.08 -12.12 18.24
N PHE A 118 -14.98 -12.74 17.79
CA PHE A 118 -14.96 -13.51 16.53
C PHE A 118 -14.75 -15.02 16.74
N SER A 119 -15.12 -15.59 17.89
CA SER A 119 -14.89 -17.03 18.12
C SER A 119 -16.05 -17.96 17.74
N LEU A 120 -17.26 -17.50 17.40
CA LEU A 120 -18.39 -18.44 17.27
C LEU A 120 -19.33 -18.28 16.06
N TYR A 121 -19.07 -17.39 15.09
CA TYR A 121 -20.03 -17.17 13.98
C TYR A 121 -19.55 -17.36 12.54
N SER A 122 -18.39 -17.99 12.31
CA SER A 122 -18.00 -18.34 10.92
C SER A 122 -17.25 -19.67 10.81
N ALA A 123 -17.72 -20.68 11.54
CA ALA A 123 -17.47 -22.05 11.14
C ALA A 123 -18.33 -22.35 9.90
N ASN A 124 -17.76 -22.07 8.72
CA ASN A 124 -17.98 -22.67 7.40
C ASN A 124 -17.97 -21.61 6.28
N ILE A 125 -16.93 -21.68 5.44
CA ILE A 125 -16.75 -21.02 4.13
C ILE A 125 -16.23 -19.56 4.19
N PHE A 126 -14.94 -19.33 4.54
CA PHE A 126 -14.07 -18.34 3.85
C PHE A 126 -12.59 -18.25 4.30
N ASP A 127 -12.05 -19.16 5.12
CA ASP A 127 -10.65 -19.04 5.58
C ASP A 127 -9.62 -19.50 4.52
N MET A 128 -9.27 -18.62 3.60
CA MET A 128 -7.97 -18.59 2.91
C MET A 128 -7.80 -17.36 2.02
N MET A 129 -8.91 -16.76 1.55
CA MET A 129 -8.88 -15.61 0.64
C MET A 129 -8.74 -14.26 1.37
N ASP A 130 -9.19 -14.15 2.61
CA ASP A 130 -9.10 -12.91 3.40
C ASP A 130 -7.68 -12.67 3.94
N PHE A 131 -6.93 -13.74 4.18
CA PHE A 131 -5.59 -13.68 4.75
C PHE A 131 -4.55 -13.03 3.84
N GLN A 132 -4.68 -13.20 2.52
CA GLN A 132 -3.79 -12.55 1.54
C GLN A 132 -4.19 -11.11 1.21
N PHE A 133 -5.35 -10.68 1.69
CA PHE A 133 -6.03 -9.48 1.24
C PHE A 133 -5.70 -8.26 2.11
N CYS A 134 -5.67 -8.43 3.44
CA CYS A 134 -5.24 -7.38 4.37
C CYS A 134 -3.77 -6.98 4.16
N GLN A 135 -2.91 -7.96 3.85
CA GLN A 135 -1.48 -7.74 3.62
C GLN A 135 -1.21 -6.82 2.41
N VAL A 136 -1.96 -7.03 1.32
CA VAL A 136 -1.78 -6.29 0.07
C VAL A 136 -2.34 -4.86 0.17
N ASN A 137 -3.42 -4.63 0.92
CA ASN A 137 -3.92 -3.28 1.18
C ASN A 137 -2.88 -2.44 1.92
N SER A 138 -2.29 -3.01 2.98
CA SER A 138 -1.35 -2.27 3.84
C SER A 138 -0.17 -1.69 3.06
N VAL A 139 0.46 -2.48 2.18
CA VAL A 139 1.64 -2.02 1.43
C VAL A 139 1.29 -1.02 0.32
N VAL A 140 0.10 -1.14 -0.28
CA VAL A 140 -0.39 -0.15 -1.26
C VAL A 140 -0.72 1.17 -0.57
N ASP A 141 -1.29 1.13 0.63
CA ASP A 141 -1.57 2.31 1.44
C ASP A 141 -0.28 2.97 1.92
N TRP A 142 0.73 2.19 2.34
CA TRP A 142 2.07 2.70 2.63
C TRP A 142 2.65 3.43 1.42
N ARG A 143 2.61 2.82 0.23
CA ARG A 143 3.08 3.48 -0.99
C ARG A 143 2.36 4.81 -1.24
N LYS A 144 1.03 4.85 -1.05
CA LYS A 144 0.23 6.09 -1.17
C LYS A 144 0.68 7.16 -0.17
N PHE A 145 0.82 6.79 1.10
CA PHE A 145 1.34 7.69 2.14
C PHE A 145 2.72 8.26 1.79
N TYR A 146 3.61 7.46 1.21
CA TYR A 146 4.93 7.92 0.81
C TYR A 146 4.88 8.90 -0.36
N PHE A 147 3.98 8.71 -1.33
CA PHE A 147 3.72 9.70 -2.39
C PHE A 147 3.23 11.04 -1.84
N GLU A 148 2.51 11.05 -0.72
CA GLU A 148 2.00 12.29 -0.12
C GLU A 148 3.04 13.01 0.75
N ARG A 149 4.02 12.29 1.32
CA ARG A 149 4.94 12.83 2.33
C ARG A 149 6.40 12.97 1.90
N TYR A 150 6.82 12.26 0.86
CA TYR A 150 8.20 12.20 0.40
C TYR A 150 8.31 12.52 -1.09
N ILE A 151 9.53 12.82 -1.53
CA ILE A 151 9.79 13.17 -2.93
C ILE A 151 9.92 11.87 -3.72
N PHE A 152 9.12 11.73 -4.78
CA PHE A 152 9.23 10.60 -5.69
C PHE A 152 10.51 10.72 -6.53
N ALA A 153 11.41 9.76 -6.37
CA ALA A 153 12.74 9.76 -6.98
C ALA A 153 12.86 8.83 -8.21
N GLY A 154 11.86 7.97 -8.47
CA GLY A 154 11.83 7.13 -9.66
C GLY A 154 11.24 5.74 -9.43
N LYS A 155 11.60 4.80 -10.31
CA LYS A 155 11.15 3.40 -10.25
C LYS A 155 12.33 2.45 -10.16
N LEU A 156 12.21 1.42 -9.34
CA LEU A 156 13.19 0.35 -9.19
C LEU A 156 12.89 -0.75 -10.21
N ILE A 157 13.87 -1.05 -11.05
CA ILE A 157 13.80 -2.16 -12.02
C ILE A 157 13.85 -3.48 -11.24
N GLY A 158 12.94 -4.39 -11.55
CA GLY A 158 12.87 -5.71 -10.93
C GLY A 158 11.46 -6.28 -10.90
N ARG A 159 11.00 -6.70 -9.73
CA ARG A 159 9.71 -7.40 -9.57
C ARG A 159 8.51 -6.56 -10.03
N TYR A 160 8.52 -5.27 -9.73
CA TYR A 160 7.35 -4.39 -9.91
C TYR A 160 7.39 -3.61 -11.23
N TYR A 161 8.58 -3.26 -11.71
CA TYR A 161 8.78 -2.56 -12.98
C TYR A 161 9.85 -3.25 -13.83
N ASP A 162 9.64 -3.29 -15.14
CA ASP A 162 10.65 -3.79 -16.08
C ASP A 162 11.75 -2.76 -16.39
N SER A 163 12.70 -3.13 -17.26
CA SER A 163 13.81 -2.27 -17.69
C SER A 163 13.37 -1.01 -18.44
N GLU A 164 12.12 -0.93 -18.87
CA GLU A 164 11.53 0.26 -19.52
C GLU A 164 10.72 1.11 -18.53
N GLY A 165 10.54 0.64 -17.30
CA GLY A 165 9.73 1.27 -16.26
C GLY A 165 8.23 0.99 -16.37
N ASN A 166 7.82 -0.01 -17.17
CA ASN A 166 6.43 -0.42 -17.27
C ASN A 166 6.07 -1.36 -16.10
N PRO A 167 4.82 -1.29 -15.59
CA PRO A 167 4.38 -2.15 -14.50
C PRO A 167 4.30 -3.61 -14.96
N THR A 168 4.91 -4.52 -14.20
CA THR A 168 4.88 -5.96 -14.48
C THR A 168 3.49 -6.56 -14.22
N LYS A 169 3.26 -7.77 -14.71
CA LYS A 169 2.04 -8.56 -14.38
C LYS A 169 1.88 -8.73 -12.86
N TYR A 170 2.99 -8.83 -12.14
CA TYR A 170 2.99 -8.96 -10.69
C TYR A 170 2.41 -7.72 -10.01
N LEU A 171 2.94 -6.53 -10.34
CA LEU A 171 2.44 -5.26 -9.77
C LEU A 171 0.96 -5.05 -10.08
N LYS A 172 0.52 -5.31 -11.31
CA LYS A 172 -0.90 -5.23 -11.70
C LYS A 172 -1.75 -6.18 -10.85
N GLY A 173 -1.28 -7.38 -10.58
CA GLY A 173 -1.95 -8.35 -9.72
C GLY A 173 -2.07 -7.86 -8.27
N VAL A 174 -1.02 -7.24 -7.73
CA VAL A 174 -1.03 -6.63 -6.39
C VAL A 174 -2.08 -5.49 -6.33
N GLU A 175 -2.12 -4.61 -7.33
CA GLU A 175 -3.06 -3.47 -7.35
C GLU A 175 -4.52 -3.91 -7.50
N VAL A 176 -4.79 -4.92 -8.33
CA VAL A 176 -6.14 -5.49 -8.46
C VAL A 176 -6.59 -6.13 -7.14
N LYS A 177 -5.70 -6.88 -6.48
CA LYS A 177 -5.96 -7.46 -5.17
C LYS A 177 -6.23 -6.37 -4.13
N ALA A 178 -5.44 -5.30 -4.12
CA ALA A 178 -5.64 -4.18 -3.19
C ALA A 178 -6.95 -3.43 -3.43
N LYS A 179 -7.33 -3.23 -4.70
CA LYS A 179 -8.58 -2.54 -5.03
C LYS A 179 -9.79 -3.35 -4.59
N ARG A 180 -9.80 -4.65 -4.89
CA ARG A 180 -10.82 -5.57 -4.37
C ARG A 180 -10.79 -5.52 -2.83
N GLY A 181 -9.58 -5.52 -2.30
CA GLY A 181 -9.17 -5.22 -0.92
C GLY A 181 -10.09 -4.27 -0.19
N THR A 182 -9.95 -3.02 -0.60
CA THR A 182 -10.68 -1.89 -0.07
C THR A 182 -12.19 -2.03 -0.24
N GLN A 183 -12.66 -2.56 -1.38
CA GLN A 183 -14.10 -2.70 -1.65
C GLN A 183 -14.80 -3.67 -0.68
N LEU A 184 -14.18 -4.81 -0.36
CA LEU A 184 -14.78 -5.72 0.61
C LEU A 184 -14.75 -5.14 2.02
N LEU A 185 -13.68 -4.43 2.40
CA LEU A 185 -13.61 -3.77 3.71
C LEU A 185 -14.66 -2.65 3.84
N GLU A 186 -14.88 -1.85 2.80
CA GLU A 186 -15.95 -0.84 2.77
C GLU A 186 -17.33 -1.49 2.88
N LYS A 187 -17.54 -2.59 2.16
CA LYS A 187 -18.77 -3.36 2.24
C LYS A 187 -18.97 -3.93 3.65
N GLN A 188 -17.95 -4.54 4.24
CA GLN A 188 -17.98 -5.06 5.60
C GLN A 188 -18.31 -3.95 6.61
N LYS A 189 -17.64 -2.79 6.55
CA LYS A 189 -17.98 -1.63 7.40
C LYS A 189 -19.43 -1.17 7.21
N SER A 190 -19.93 -1.20 5.97
CA SER A 190 -21.31 -0.83 5.68
C SER A 190 -22.32 -1.86 6.20
N ASP A 191 -21.94 -3.13 6.22
CA ASP A 191 -22.78 -4.23 6.72
C ASP A 191 -22.73 -4.27 8.26
N GLU A 192 -21.56 -4.04 8.88
CA GLU A 192 -21.38 -3.84 10.32
C GLU A 192 -22.14 -2.61 10.82
N ALA A 193 -22.14 -1.50 10.07
CA ALA A 193 -22.92 -0.30 10.41
C ALA A 193 -24.45 -0.54 10.37
N LYS A 194 -24.91 -1.61 9.70
CA LYS A 194 -26.32 -2.03 9.72
C LYS A 194 -26.63 -2.91 10.93
N ILE A 195 -25.61 -3.43 11.64
CA ILE A 195 -25.81 -4.24 12.84
C ILE A 195 -26.11 -3.30 14.00
N PRO A 196 -27.30 -3.41 14.62
CA PRO A 196 -27.64 -2.58 15.77
C PRO A 196 -26.78 -2.94 17.00
N GLY A 197 -26.35 -1.91 17.75
CA GLY A 197 -25.54 -2.12 18.96
C GLY A 197 -26.30 -2.91 20.04
N CYS A 198 -25.70 -4.00 20.52
CA CYS A 198 -26.20 -4.87 21.60
C CYS A 198 -25.70 -4.31 22.95
N ASN A 199 -26.57 -3.74 23.77
CA ASN A 199 -26.27 -3.30 25.14
C ASN A 199 -26.66 -4.41 26.12
N SER A 200 -25.67 -5.00 26.79
CA SER A 200 -25.88 -5.91 27.91
C SER A 200 -25.78 -5.15 29.24
N LYS A 201 -26.82 -5.19 30.06
CA LYS A 201 -26.87 -4.66 31.43
C LYS A 201 -26.98 -5.84 32.40
N TRP A 202 -26.23 -5.82 33.52
CA TRP A 202 -26.28 -6.88 34.52
C TRP A 202 -26.45 -6.32 35.93
N SER A 203 -27.31 -6.95 36.74
CA SER A 203 -27.42 -6.68 38.18
C SER A 203 -27.59 -7.97 38.99
N GLN A 204 -27.12 -7.97 40.23
CA GLN A 204 -27.23 -9.13 41.15
C GLN A 204 -28.68 -9.52 41.49
N GLN A 205 -29.64 -8.59 41.35
CA GLN A 205 -31.04 -8.79 41.74
C GLN A 205 -31.94 -9.20 40.58
N GLU A 206 -31.60 -8.83 39.34
CA GLU A 206 -32.48 -9.01 38.16
C GLU A 206 -31.88 -9.93 37.09
N GLY A 207 -30.59 -10.29 37.17
CA GLY A 207 -29.90 -11.08 36.15
C GLY A 207 -29.35 -10.22 35.01
N GLY A 208 -29.03 -10.84 33.87
CA GLY A 208 -28.52 -10.15 32.68
C GLY A 208 -29.62 -9.83 31.68
N GLU A 209 -29.78 -8.56 31.32
CA GLU A 209 -30.64 -8.10 30.23
C GLU A 209 -29.82 -7.69 29.02
N VAL A 210 -30.28 -8.06 27.83
CA VAL A 210 -29.66 -7.72 26.55
C VAL A 210 -30.68 -6.96 25.70
N SER A 211 -30.32 -5.76 25.26
CA SER A 211 -31.16 -4.88 24.43
C SER A 211 -30.44 -4.49 23.14
N ILE A 212 -31.18 -4.40 22.05
CA ILE A 212 -30.64 -4.07 20.71
C ILE A 212 -31.14 -2.68 20.31
N LEU A 213 -30.23 -1.76 19.98
CA LEU A 213 -30.57 -0.43 19.47
C LEU A 213 -30.87 -0.48 17.97
N VAL A 214 -32.12 -0.77 17.59
CA VAL A 214 -32.54 -0.79 16.17
C VAL A 214 -32.81 0.65 15.68
N PRO A 215 -32.19 1.12 14.57
CA PRO A 215 -32.59 2.38 13.96
C PRO A 215 -34.00 2.25 13.36
N SER A 216 -34.89 3.16 13.74
CA SER A 216 -36.28 3.27 13.25
C SER A 216 -36.33 3.37 11.71
N PRO A 217 -37.26 2.68 11.00
CA PRO A 217 -38.55 2.16 11.46
C PRO A 217 -38.73 0.64 11.25
N PHE A 218 -37.75 -0.19 11.62
CA PHE A 218 -37.92 -1.64 11.58
C PHE A 218 -38.45 -2.18 12.93
N PHE A 219 -39.74 -2.51 12.97
CA PHE A 219 -40.36 -3.26 14.07
C PHE A 219 -40.01 -4.75 13.94
N LEU A 220 -39.45 -5.36 15.00
CA LEU A 220 -39.27 -6.80 15.09
C LEU A 220 -40.47 -7.45 15.79
N THR A 221 -41.26 -8.21 15.04
CA THR A 221 -42.27 -9.13 15.61
C THR A 221 -41.57 -10.44 15.99
N HIS A 222 -41.50 -10.70 17.29
CA HIS A 222 -41.28 -12.00 17.95
C HIS A 222 -40.32 -12.98 17.22
N GLY A 223 -39.02 -12.81 17.46
CA GLY A 223 -38.01 -13.83 17.17
C GLY A 223 -36.88 -13.71 18.18
N PHE A 224 -36.63 -14.78 18.94
CA PHE A 224 -35.45 -14.90 19.80
C PHE A 224 -34.20 -14.90 18.91
N ILE A 225 -33.42 -13.81 18.95
CA ILE A 225 -32.10 -13.73 18.32
C ILE A 225 -31.09 -13.68 19.47
N SER A 226 -30.26 -14.70 19.58
CA SER A 226 -29.14 -14.76 20.52
C SER A 226 -28.06 -13.76 20.08
N CYS A 227 -27.66 -12.80 20.92
CA CYS A 227 -26.38 -12.11 20.74
C CYS A 227 -25.28 -13.20 20.88
N CYS A 228 -24.38 -13.28 19.89
CA CYS A 228 -23.20 -14.14 19.91
C CYS A 228 -21.95 -13.34 20.29
#